data_AF-K9SM74-F1
#
_entry.id   AF-K9SM74-F1
#
_cell.length_a   1.000
_cell.length_b   1.000
_cell.length_c   1.000
_cell.angle_alpha   90.00
_cell.angle_beta   90.00
_cell.angle_gamma   90.00
#
_symmetry.space_group_name_H-M   'P 1'
#
loop_
_entity.id
_entity.type
_entity.pdbx_description
1 polymer ?
#
loop_
_entity_poly.entity_id
_entity_poly.type
_entity_poly.pdbx_seq_one_letter_code
_entity_poly.pdbx_strand_id
1 'polypeptide(L)'
;MDMTSAAPQYLIPILVVVTAAVIISWGYVRSRQLGKLGLLSWLQLVVLMGPWLVYFGLFLSGIFVNFALLLLLLVISTVGYIYVGAKLRQAAIAEREKLKQNMMLEQRLSSKTNADQASNGDSQEEAKQEAEQARLSSEIGAALRQLNQRPQMPKEDIKTIQGIFGVDTFYATETLPYQEGVIFKGNLRGEPSEVHAELAAALQKRLPDKYDLFLVEGQDKRPVVVILPQIDIDAVNPMQQKILAGLLLVGSFATCVALGNQLQEIDIMQTNQIINALPFAIGLALILAGRELAQRWIATKYDLKISVPFFLPSLQLGCFGGFSRFLSPLRNRQALFDVAIAPSIASGVLSLLMFVGGLLLSSNGMGNVEVPTQIFQSSLLAGILGKLTLGEALHAQFVALHPLVVLGWIGLVITALNLMPAGQLDGGRLVQAIYGRRTAGIATVFTLIFLAVATFVNPLALYWGGIILILLRDLERPMLNEISELDSDRDALGIFALFWMIATIMPMTKIVAARLGIGV
;
A
#
# COMPACT_ATOMS: atom_id res chain seq x y z
N MET A 1 31.30 -37.90 -13.59
CA MET A 1 30.92 -36.47 -13.48
C MET A 1 31.10 -35.87 -14.85
N ASP A 2 30.06 -35.94 -15.68
CA ASP A 2 30.09 -35.40 -17.05
C ASP A 2 29.94 -33.88 -17.00
N MET A 3 30.99 -33.15 -17.40
CA MET A 3 30.99 -31.69 -17.51
C MET A 3 30.27 -31.16 -18.76
N THR A 4 29.52 -31.99 -19.49
CA THR A 4 28.92 -31.63 -20.78
C THR A 4 27.43 -31.27 -20.72
N SER A 5 26.77 -31.39 -19.57
CA SER A 5 25.33 -31.10 -19.42
C SER A 5 24.98 -29.70 -18.87
N ALA A 6 25.97 -28.92 -18.42
CA ALA A 6 25.74 -27.57 -17.85
C ALA A 6 25.78 -26.42 -18.87
N ALA A 7 26.27 -26.66 -20.09
CA ALA A 7 26.46 -25.62 -21.11
C ALA A 7 25.18 -24.89 -21.60
N PRO A 8 23.99 -25.53 -21.74
CA PRO A 8 22.85 -24.84 -22.34
C PRO A 8 22.17 -23.82 -21.41
N GLN A 9 22.37 -23.89 -20.09
CA GLN A 9 21.69 -22.99 -19.14
C GLN A 9 22.30 -21.59 -19.09
N TYR A 10 23.59 -21.44 -19.40
CA TYR A 10 24.30 -20.15 -19.36
C TYR A 10 24.46 -19.49 -20.73
N LEU A 11 24.15 -20.20 -21.83
CA LEU A 11 24.35 -19.71 -23.19
C LEU A 11 23.55 -18.43 -23.48
N ILE A 12 22.28 -18.39 -23.06
CA ILE A 12 21.40 -17.22 -23.26
C ILE A 12 21.90 -16.01 -22.44
N PRO A 13 22.16 -16.11 -21.12
CA PRO A 13 22.73 -15.00 -20.36
C PRO A 13 24.09 -14.51 -20.88
N ILE A 14 24.99 -15.41 -21.31
CA ILE A 14 26.27 -15.03 -21.92
C ILE A 14 26.03 -14.19 -23.18
N LEU A 15 25.16 -14.66 -24.07
CA LEU A 15 24.86 -13.98 -25.32
C LEU A 15 24.26 -12.58 -25.06
N VAL A 16 23.36 -12.45 -24.09
CA VAL A 16 22.78 -11.16 -23.69
C VAL A 16 23.84 -10.20 -23.17
N VAL A 17 24.72 -10.63 -22.25
CA VAL A 17 25.78 -9.77 -21.69
C VAL A 17 26.78 -9.34 -22.77
N VAL A 18 27.23 -10.26 -23.62
CA VAL A 18 28.17 -9.97 -24.71
C VAL A 18 27.56 -9.01 -25.71
N THR A 19 26.31 -9.25 -26.14
CA THR A 19 25.61 -8.39 -27.10
C THR A 19 25.42 -6.99 -26.53
N ALA A 20 24.99 -6.89 -25.26
CA ALA A 20 24.83 -5.61 -24.59
C ALA A 20 26.18 -4.85 -24.43
N ALA A 21 27.26 -5.56 -24.10
CA ALA A 21 28.61 -4.96 -24.01
C ALA A 21 29.11 -4.44 -25.36
N VAL A 22 28.85 -5.17 -26.45
CA VAL A 22 29.18 -4.73 -27.83
C VAL A 22 28.36 -3.49 -28.21
N ILE A 23 27.05 -3.48 -27.95
CA ILE A 23 26.16 -2.35 -28.24
C ILE A 23 26.60 -1.11 -27.47
N ILE A 24 26.93 -1.24 -26.18
CA ILE A 24 27.38 -0.12 -25.34
C ILE A 24 28.74 0.40 -25.82
N SER A 25 29.69 -0.48 -26.13
CA SER A 25 31.03 -0.09 -26.58
C SER A 25 30.99 0.60 -27.94
N TRP A 26 30.21 0.05 -28.89
CA TRP A 26 29.99 0.66 -30.20
C TRP A 26 29.25 2.00 -30.09
N GLY A 27 28.22 2.05 -29.22
CA GLY A 27 27.49 3.27 -28.92
C GLY A 27 28.39 4.38 -28.37
N TYR A 28 29.37 4.06 -27.54
CA TYR A 28 30.32 5.03 -26.98
C TYR A 28 31.16 5.68 -28.08
N VAL A 29 31.71 4.87 -28.99
CA VAL A 29 32.54 5.35 -30.10
C VAL A 29 31.76 6.28 -31.02
N ARG A 30 30.52 5.90 -31.39
CA ARG A 30 29.64 6.71 -32.22
C ARG A 30 29.22 8.01 -31.52
N SER A 31 28.87 7.93 -30.24
CA SER A 31 28.43 9.09 -29.46
C SER A 31 29.53 10.12 -29.21
N ARG A 32 30.80 9.71 -29.17
CA ARG A 32 31.93 10.63 -29.03
C ARG A 32 32.07 11.58 -30.24
N GLN A 33 31.63 11.16 -31.42
CA GLN A 33 31.63 11.99 -32.64
C GLN A 33 30.53 13.07 -32.60
N LEU A 34 29.46 12.86 -31.82
CA LEU A 34 28.31 13.74 -31.67
C LEU A 34 28.47 14.75 -30.51
N GLY A 35 29.67 14.88 -29.96
CA GLY A 35 29.98 15.86 -28.91
C GLY A 35 29.27 15.59 -27.57
N LYS A 36 28.95 16.66 -26.84
CA LYS A 36 28.39 16.57 -25.47
C LYS A 36 27.00 15.93 -25.43
N LEU A 37 26.17 16.16 -26.46
CA LEU A 37 24.83 15.61 -26.56
C LEU A 37 24.86 14.10 -26.84
N GLY A 38 25.71 13.65 -27.76
CA GLY A 38 25.90 12.22 -28.01
C GLY A 38 26.32 11.45 -26.77
N LEU A 39 27.25 12.01 -25.98
CA LEU A 39 27.75 11.37 -24.76
C LEU A 39 26.67 11.24 -23.68
N LEU A 40 25.79 12.25 -23.53
CA LEU A 40 24.67 12.20 -22.60
C LEU A 40 23.61 11.17 -23.03
N SER A 41 23.31 11.09 -24.33
CA SER A 41 22.40 10.07 -24.87
C SER A 41 22.92 8.65 -24.65
N TRP A 42 24.24 8.46 -24.82
CA TRP A 42 24.88 7.19 -24.54
C TRP A 42 24.81 6.83 -23.05
N LEU A 43 25.12 7.77 -22.17
CA LEU A 43 25.04 7.58 -20.73
C LEU A 43 23.61 7.20 -20.31
N GLN A 44 22.60 7.82 -20.92
CA GLN A 44 21.20 7.50 -20.66
C GLN A 44 20.86 6.04 -21.04
N LEU A 45 21.37 5.55 -22.17
CA LEU A 45 21.21 4.16 -22.60
C LEU A 45 21.96 3.18 -21.69
N VAL A 46 23.18 3.53 -21.27
CA VAL A 46 23.97 2.73 -20.30
C VAL A 46 23.24 2.62 -18.96
N VAL A 47 22.70 3.72 -18.46
CA VAL A 47 21.95 3.73 -17.21
C VAL A 47 20.70 2.85 -17.32
N LEU A 48 20.00 2.86 -18.45
CA LEU A 48 18.83 2.01 -18.70
C LEU A 48 19.18 0.51 -18.76
N MET A 49 20.30 0.15 -19.40
CA MET A 49 20.73 -1.25 -19.56
C MET A 49 21.53 -1.78 -18.36
N GLY A 50 22.05 -0.88 -17.51
CA GLY A 50 22.91 -1.19 -16.37
C GLY A 50 22.35 -2.26 -15.42
N PRO A 51 21.07 -2.19 -15.01
CA PRO A 51 20.49 -3.20 -14.14
C PRO A 51 20.55 -4.61 -14.70
N TRP A 52 20.25 -4.76 -16.00
CA TRP A 52 20.25 -6.06 -16.67
C TRP A 52 21.66 -6.62 -16.79
N LEU A 53 22.63 -5.79 -17.14
CA LEU A 53 24.04 -6.19 -17.22
C LEU A 53 24.59 -6.67 -15.87
N VAL A 54 24.28 -5.95 -14.80
CA VAL A 54 24.71 -6.34 -13.44
C VAL A 54 24.01 -7.63 -13.03
N TYR A 55 22.70 -7.76 -13.27
CA TYR A 55 21.95 -8.97 -12.95
C TYR A 55 22.47 -10.20 -13.70
N PHE A 56 22.57 -10.13 -15.02
CA PHE A 56 23.05 -11.27 -15.83
C PHE A 56 24.54 -11.54 -15.60
N GLY A 57 25.37 -10.52 -15.36
CA GLY A 57 26.77 -10.70 -15.00
C GLY A 57 26.95 -11.45 -13.67
N LEU A 58 26.19 -11.06 -12.65
CA LEU A 58 26.19 -11.75 -11.36
C LEU A 58 25.63 -13.18 -11.48
N PHE A 59 24.56 -13.37 -12.25
CA PHE A 59 24.01 -14.68 -12.55
C PHE A 59 25.04 -15.62 -13.21
N LEU A 60 25.83 -15.11 -14.16
CA LEU A 60 26.91 -15.88 -14.80
C LEU A 60 28.05 -16.23 -13.85
N SER A 61 28.30 -15.41 -12.83
CA SER A 61 29.26 -15.71 -11.76
C SER A 61 28.74 -16.69 -10.70
N GLY A 62 27.51 -17.19 -10.85
CA GLY A 62 26.85 -18.06 -9.88
C GLY A 62 26.30 -17.31 -8.65
N ILE A 63 26.30 -15.97 -8.67
CA ILE A 63 25.77 -15.13 -7.60
C ILE A 63 24.32 -14.80 -7.91
N PHE A 64 23.39 -15.40 -7.17
CA PHE A 64 21.96 -15.12 -7.30
C PHE A 64 21.60 -13.81 -6.60
N VAL A 65 21.13 -12.86 -7.39
CA VAL A 65 20.61 -11.58 -6.91
C VAL A 65 19.19 -11.80 -6.39
N ASN A 66 18.94 -11.52 -5.11
CA ASN A 66 17.58 -11.50 -4.58
C ASN A 66 16.74 -10.47 -5.36
N PHE A 67 15.49 -10.79 -5.66
CA PHE A 67 14.54 -9.92 -6.33
C PHE A 67 14.47 -8.50 -5.70
N ALA A 68 14.60 -8.42 -4.37
CA ALA A 68 14.79 -7.17 -3.62
C ALA A 68 15.88 -6.25 -4.21
N LEU A 69 17.06 -6.83 -4.42
CA LEU A 69 18.25 -6.14 -4.91
C LEU A 69 18.09 -5.77 -6.39
N LEU A 70 17.45 -6.64 -7.19
CA LEU A 70 17.09 -6.35 -8.57
C LEU A 70 16.14 -5.14 -8.68
N LEU A 71 15.13 -5.07 -7.80
CA LEU A 71 14.18 -3.95 -7.77
C LEU A 71 14.89 -2.64 -7.38
N LEU A 72 15.76 -2.67 -6.36
CA LEU A 72 16.56 -1.51 -5.97
C LEU A 72 17.46 -1.02 -7.11
N LEU A 73 18.10 -1.95 -7.83
CA LEU A 73 18.93 -1.65 -9.00
C LEU A 73 18.13 -0.95 -10.11
N LEU A 74 16.90 -1.41 -10.37
CA LEU A 74 15.99 -0.78 -11.33
C LEU A 74 15.54 0.63 -10.89
N VAL A 75 15.26 0.83 -9.61
CA VAL A 75 14.90 2.16 -9.07
C VAL A 75 16.07 3.14 -9.23
N ILE A 76 17.28 2.74 -8.84
CA ILE A 76 18.50 3.57 -9.00
C ILE A 76 18.73 3.93 -10.46
N SER A 77 18.60 2.95 -11.36
CA SER A 77 18.69 3.17 -12.80
C SER A 77 17.63 4.14 -13.32
N THR A 78 16.39 4.02 -12.85
CA THR A 78 15.29 4.93 -13.25
C THR A 78 15.57 6.37 -12.82
N VAL A 79 16.03 6.58 -11.57
CA VAL A 79 16.44 7.90 -11.07
C VAL A 79 17.60 8.46 -11.88
N GLY A 80 18.62 7.63 -12.14
CA GLY A 80 19.75 8.01 -13.01
C GLY A 80 19.32 8.38 -14.42
N TYR A 81 18.38 7.63 -15.00
CA TYR A 81 17.83 7.87 -16.34
C TYR A 81 17.11 9.22 -16.40
N ILE A 82 16.28 9.53 -15.40
CA ILE A 82 15.59 10.83 -15.29
C ILE A 82 16.61 11.97 -15.16
N TYR A 83 17.63 11.81 -14.32
CA TYR A 83 18.67 12.82 -14.10
C TYR A 83 19.47 13.10 -15.38
N VAL A 84 19.95 12.06 -16.07
CA VAL A 84 20.69 12.19 -17.33
C VAL A 84 19.79 12.79 -18.42
N GLY A 85 18.53 12.35 -18.50
CA GLY A 85 17.56 12.88 -19.44
C GLY A 85 17.25 14.37 -19.23
N ALA A 86 17.19 14.83 -17.97
CA ALA A 86 17.04 16.26 -17.66
C ALA A 86 18.24 17.08 -18.15
N LYS A 87 19.46 16.57 -17.94
CA LYS A 87 20.71 17.20 -18.41
C LYS A 87 20.82 17.23 -19.93
N LEU A 88 20.36 16.18 -20.60
CA LEU A 88 20.29 16.09 -22.06
C LEU A 88 19.33 17.13 -22.65
N ARG A 89 18.14 17.29 -22.06
CA ARG A 89 17.17 18.32 -22.51
C ARG A 89 17.73 19.72 -22.39
N GLN A 90 18.43 20.04 -21.29
CA GLN A 90 19.09 21.34 -21.11
C GLN A 90 20.18 21.58 -22.15
N ALA A 91 21.02 20.57 -22.42
CA ALA A 91 22.06 20.65 -23.44
C ALA A 91 21.49 20.83 -24.85
N ALA A 92 20.37 20.16 -25.17
CA ALA A 92 19.72 20.26 -26.47
C ALA A 92 19.10 21.64 -26.71
N ILE A 93 18.53 22.25 -25.68
CA ILE A 93 17.99 23.63 -25.75
C ILE A 93 19.13 24.62 -25.99
N ALA A 94 20.22 24.51 -25.23
CA ALA A 94 21.37 25.41 -25.37
C ALA A 94 22.03 25.31 -26.76
N GLU A 95 22.10 24.12 -27.35
CA GLU A 95 22.64 23.95 -28.71
C GLU A 95 21.67 24.47 -29.78
N ARG A 96 20.35 24.28 -29.60
CA ARG A 96 19.33 24.85 -30.48
C ARG A 96 19.31 26.38 -30.46
N GLU A 97 19.55 26.99 -29.30
CA GLU A 97 19.70 28.45 -29.18
C GLU A 97 20.94 28.97 -29.92
N LYS A 98 22.08 28.27 -29.80
CA LYS A 98 23.28 28.59 -30.58
C LYS A 98 23.06 28.44 -32.07
N LEU A 99 22.37 27.37 -32.49
CA LEU A 99 22.03 27.15 -33.89
C LEU A 99 21.11 28.25 -34.43
N LYS A 100 20.10 28.66 -33.66
CA LYS A 100 19.23 29.80 -33.99
C LYS A 100 20.01 31.12 -34.07
N GLN A 101 20.95 31.36 -33.15
CA GLN A 101 21.82 32.53 -33.21
C GLN A 101 22.71 32.52 -34.45
N ASN A 102 23.30 31.38 -34.79
CA ASN A 102 24.12 31.23 -35.99
C ASN A 102 23.29 31.38 -37.28
N MET A 103 22.08 30.80 -37.33
CA MET A 103 21.13 31.01 -38.43
C MET A 103 20.69 32.47 -38.54
N MET A 104 20.45 33.17 -37.42
CA MET A 104 20.15 34.61 -37.44
C MET A 104 21.36 35.44 -37.90
N LEU A 105 22.59 35.01 -37.57
CA LEU A 105 23.83 35.63 -38.03
C LEU A 105 24.06 35.40 -39.52
N GLU A 106 23.83 34.18 -39.99
CA GLU A 106 23.84 33.81 -41.41
C GLU A 106 22.73 34.50 -42.18
N GLN A 107 21.53 34.66 -41.62
CA GLN A 107 20.45 35.48 -42.20
C GLN A 107 20.81 36.96 -42.23
N ARG A 108 21.55 37.48 -41.25
CA ARG A 108 22.08 38.86 -41.27
C ARG A 108 23.20 39.05 -42.29
N LEU A 109 23.99 38.02 -42.54
CA LEU A 109 25.03 37.99 -43.57
C LEU A 109 24.39 37.83 -44.96
N SER A 110 23.43 36.94 -45.12
CA SER A 110 22.71 36.70 -46.37
C SER A 110 21.69 37.79 -46.66
N SER A 111 21.13 38.51 -45.70
CA SER A 111 20.35 39.74 -45.96
C SER A 111 21.22 40.92 -46.38
N LYS A 112 22.50 40.95 -45.99
CA LYS A 112 23.49 41.85 -46.60
C LYS A 112 23.85 41.44 -48.04
N THR A 113 23.84 40.14 -48.36
CA THR A 113 24.07 39.63 -49.72
C THR A 113 22.81 39.69 -50.60
N ASN A 114 21.62 39.57 -50.02
CA ASN A 114 20.31 39.63 -50.67
C ASN A 114 19.75 41.06 -50.73
N ALA A 115 20.44 42.05 -50.16
CA ALA A 115 20.19 43.46 -50.46
C ALA A 115 20.48 43.80 -51.94
N ASP A 116 21.14 42.89 -52.67
CA ASP A 116 21.31 42.98 -54.12
C ASP A 116 20.34 42.11 -54.94
N GLN A 117 19.52 41.23 -54.32
CA GLN A 117 18.56 40.41 -55.04
C GLN A 117 17.31 40.12 -54.21
N ALA A 118 16.32 41.02 -54.30
CA ALA A 118 14.96 40.78 -53.88
C ALA A 118 14.12 40.30 -55.08
N SER A 119 13.57 39.08 -55.04
CA SER A 119 12.19 38.82 -55.48
C SER A 119 11.62 37.48 -54.99
N ASN A 120 10.32 37.53 -54.70
CA ASN A 120 9.29 36.48 -54.68
C ASN A 120 9.12 35.54 -53.46
N GLY A 121 8.14 35.90 -52.62
CA GLY A 121 6.80 35.26 -52.53
C GLY A 121 6.68 33.80 -52.08
N ASP A 122 5.99 33.54 -50.96
CA ASP A 122 4.72 32.81 -50.95
C ASP A 122 4.08 32.83 -49.54
N SER A 123 2.79 33.14 -49.45
CA SER A 123 2.05 33.24 -48.19
C SER A 123 0.69 32.58 -48.33
N GLN A 124 0.62 31.26 -48.12
CA GLN A 124 -0.65 30.53 -47.94
C GLN A 124 -0.61 29.34 -46.96
N GLU A 125 0.54 28.93 -46.41
CA GLU A 125 0.61 27.82 -45.42
C GLU A 125 0.58 28.29 -43.95
N GLU A 126 1.15 29.46 -43.63
CA GLU A 126 1.20 29.99 -42.25
C GLU A 126 -0.19 30.32 -41.70
N ALA A 127 -1.09 30.84 -42.54
CA ALA A 127 -2.45 31.20 -42.16
C ALA A 127 -3.34 29.98 -41.83
N LYS A 128 -3.03 28.79 -42.36
CA LYS A 128 -3.75 27.55 -42.05
C LYS A 128 -3.30 26.95 -40.73
N GLN A 129 -1.99 26.98 -40.43
CA GLN A 129 -1.45 26.45 -39.18
C GLN A 129 -1.82 27.32 -37.96
N GLU A 130 -1.84 28.65 -38.10
CA GLU A 130 -2.31 29.54 -37.03
C GLU A 130 -3.82 29.37 -36.76
N ALA A 131 -4.63 29.19 -37.81
CA ALA A 131 -6.07 28.95 -37.66
C ALA A 131 -6.38 27.59 -37.02
N GLU A 132 -5.58 26.55 -37.31
CA GLU A 132 -5.73 25.22 -36.73
C GLU A 132 -5.24 25.16 -35.29
N GLN A 133 -4.14 25.84 -34.94
CA GLN A 133 -3.70 26.01 -33.54
C GLN A 133 -4.69 26.83 -32.71
N ALA A 134 -5.32 27.86 -33.28
CA ALA A 134 -6.36 28.64 -32.60
C ALA A 134 -7.63 27.81 -32.34
N ARG A 135 -8.01 26.91 -33.27
CA ARG A 135 -9.13 25.98 -33.09
C ARG A 135 -8.83 24.92 -32.04
N LEU A 136 -7.65 24.30 -32.09
CA LEU A 136 -7.25 23.26 -31.13
C LEU A 136 -7.12 23.82 -29.71
N SER A 137 -6.59 25.04 -29.54
CA SER A 137 -6.52 25.71 -28.24
C SER A 137 -7.91 26.13 -27.71
N SER A 138 -8.83 26.49 -28.61
CA SER A 138 -10.25 26.74 -28.26
C SER A 138 -10.96 25.45 -27.82
N GLU A 139 -10.78 24.34 -28.53
CA GLU A 139 -11.39 23.04 -28.19
C GLU A 139 -10.82 22.46 -26.89
N ILE A 140 -9.49 22.53 -26.70
CA ILE A 140 -8.86 22.15 -25.43
C ILE A 140 -9.34 23.06 -24.30
N GLY A 141 -9.51 24.36 -24.55
CA GLY A 141 -10.09 25.31 -23.61
C GLY A 141 -11.55 25.00 -23.26
N ALA A 142 -12.35 24.55 -24.23
CA ALA A 142 -13.73 24.13 -24.04
C ALA A 142 -13.83 22.79 -23.29
N ALA A 143 -12.97 21.82 -23.60
CA ALA A 143 -12.85 20.54 -22.91
C ALA A 143 -12.37 20.71 -21.47
N LEU A 144 -11.41 21.62 -21.22
CA LEU A 144 -10.98 22.00 -19.87
C LEU A 144 -12.09 22.74 -19.09
N ARG A 145 -12.92 23.54 -19.77
CA ARG A 145 -14.10 24.16 -19.15
C ARG A 145 -15.16 23.11 -18.78
N GLN A 146 -15.38 22.09 -19.60
CA GLN A 146 -16.26 20.96 -19.27
C GLN A 146 -15.71 20.12 -18.11
N LEU A 147 -14.40 19.88 -18.04
CA LEU A 147 -13.76 19.19 -16.91
C LEU A 147 -13.82 19.97 -15.59
N ASN A 148 -13.85 21.31 -15.65
CA ASN A 148 -13.96 22.19 -14.48
C ASN A 148 -15.40 22.47 -14.03
N GLN A 149 -16.41 22.09 -14.81
CA GLN A 149 -17.82 22.18 -14.41
C GLN A 149 -18.24 20.94 -13.62
N ARG A 150 -17.60 20.70 -12.47
CA ARG A 150 -18.29 19.91 -11.44
C ARG A 150 -19.49 20.73 -10.97
N PRO A 151 -20.70 20.17 -10.89
CA PRO A 151 -21.87 20.90 -10.43
C PRO A 151 -21.57 21.47 -9.05
N GLN A 152 -21.44 22.79 -8.95
CA GLN A 152 -21.27 23.46 -7.66
C GLN A 152 -22.60 23.44 -6.91
N MET A 153 -22.53 23.28 -5.60
CA MET A 153 -23.70 23.30 -4.72
C MET A 153 -24.58 24.54 -5.01
N PRO A 154 -25.91 24.38 -5.17
CA PRO A 154 -26.80 25.51 -5.44
C PRO A 154 -26.64 26.61 -4.38
N LYS A 155 -26.59 27.88 -4.83
CA LYS A 155 -26.37 29.03 -3.93
C LYS A 155 -27.44 29.16 -2.84
N GLU A 156 -28.64 28.67 -3.09
CA GLU A 156 -29.76 28.63 -2.13
C GLU A 156 -29.48 27.66 -0.96
N ASP A 157 -28.95 26.48 -1.28
CA ASP A 157 -28.56 25.49 -0.27
C ASP A 157 -27.43 26.03 0.60
N ILE A 158 -26.44 26.71 0.00
CA ILE A 158 -25.32 27.33 0.74
C ILE A 158 -25.82 28.35 1.77
N LYS A 159 -26.77 29.22 1.40
CA LYS A 159 -27.36 30.19 2.33
C LYS A 159 -28.14 29.51 3.46
N THR A 160 -28.89 28.47 3.12
CA THR A 160 -29.67 27.69 4.11
C THR A 160 -28.76 27.03 5.13
N ILE A 161 -27.63 26.49 4.67
CA ILE A 161 -26.57 25.90 5.48
C ILE A 161 -25.88 26.94 6.37
N GLN A 162 -25.53 28.11 5.82
CA GLN A 162 -24.93 29.19 6.60
C GLN A 162 -25.81 29.62 7.78
N GLY A 163 -27.12 29.56 7.62
CA GLY A 163 -28.07 29.87 8.69
C GLY A 163 -28.22 28.79 9.77
N ILE A 164 -27.52 27.66 9.68
CA ILE A 164 -27.45 26.63 10.73
C ILE A 164 -26.36 26.97 11.77
N PHE A 165 -25.34 27.72 11.36
CA PHE A 165 -24.24 28.10 12.23
C PHE A 165 -24.67 29.14 13.26
N GLY A 166 -24.38 28.86 14.55
CA GLY A 166 -24.75 29.69 15.68
C GLY A 166 -23.53 30.18 16.48
N VAL A 167 -23.77 31.15 17.36
CA VAL A 167 -22.73 31.74 18.23
C VAL A 167 -22.15 30.70 19.20
N ASP A 168 -23.00 29.79 19.67
CA ASP A 168 -22.65 28.77 20.65
C ASP A 168 -22.19 27.44 20.02
N THR A 169 -22.21 27.31 18.68
CA THR A 169 -21.86 26.08 17.96
C THR A 169 -20.62 26.24 17.09
N PHE A 170 -20.73 26.88 15.94
CA PHE A 170 -19.63 27.08 15.01
C PHE A 170 -19.75 28.44 14.34
N TYR A 171 -18.71 29.27 14.46
CA TYR A 171 -18.68 30.58 13.83
C TYR A 171 -17.90 30.52 12.52
N ALA A 172 -18.62 30.47 11.39
CA ALA A 172 -18.03 30.43 10.05
C ALA A 172 -17.44 31.81 9.67
N THR A 173 -16.14 31.84 9.35
CA THR A 173 -15.42 33.05 8.92
C THR A 173 -15.23 33.11 7.41
N GLU A 174 -15.06 31.95 6.76
CA GLU A 174 -14.76 31.86 5.32
C GLU A 174 -15.52 30.68 4.71
N THR A 175 -16.07 30.86 3.51
CA THR A 175 -16.76 29.82 2.75
C THR A 175 -15.99 29.55 1.45
N LEU A 176 -15.53 28.33 1.27
CA LEU A 176 -14.73 27.91 0.12
C LEU A 176 -15.47 26.80 -0.66
N PRO A 177 -15.63 26.91 -1.98
CA PRO A 177 -16.22 25.83 -2.78
C PRO A 177 -15.27 24.62 -2.82
N TYR A 178 -15.80 23.40 -2.69
CA TYR A 178 -15.01 22.17 -2.71
C TYR A 178 -15.75 21.02 -3.37
N GLN A 179 -15.29 20.61 -4.55
CA GLN A 179 -15.92 19.58 -5.38
C GLN A 179 -17.41 19.91 -5.64
N GLU A 180 -18.33 19.02 -5.26
CA GLU A 180 -19.79 19.21 -5.33
C GLU A 180 -20.37 19.78 -4.02
N GLY A 181 -19.50 20.14 -3.08
CA GLY A 181 -19.84 20.62 -1.75
C GLY A 181 -19.14 21.93 -1.37
N VAL A 182 -19.13 22.24 -0.07
CA VAL A 182 -18.62 23.49 0.48
C VAL A 182 -17.85 23.27 1.77
N ILE A 183 -16.77 24.01 1.94
CA ILE A 183 -15.93 24.06 3.13
C ILE A 183 -16.20 25.38 3.87
N PHE A 184 -16.55 25.29 5.14
CA PHE A 184 -16.69 26.42 6.06
C PHE A 184 -15.53 26.40 7.05
N LYS A 185 -14.62 27.37 6.93
CA LYS A 185 -13.60 27.61 7.95
C LYS A 185 -14.18 28.51 9.01
N GLY A 186 -13.80 28.26 10.27
CA GLY A 186 -14.35 29.00 11.38
C GLY A 186 -13.76 28.56 12.71
N ASN A 187 -14.40 29.01 13.79
CA ASN A 187 -14.04 28.60 15.14
C ASN A 187 -15.17 27.77 15.73
N LEU A 188 -14.82 26.57 16.17
CA LEU A 188 -15.70 25.70 16.95
C LEU A 188 -15.87 26.31 18.35
N ARG A 189 -17.11 26.32 18.85
CA ARG A 189 -17.48 26.81 20.18
C ARG A 189 -18.19 25.64 20.88
N GLY A 190 -17.57 25.08 21.91
CA GLY A 190 -18.11 23.92 22.64
C GLY A 190 -17.46 22.58 22.26
N GLU A 191 -18.00 21.51 22.84
CA GLU A 191 -17.50 20.15 22.65
C GLU A 191 -17.80 19.63 21.22
N PRO A 192 -16.81 19.10 20.48
CA PRO A 192 -16.98 18.70 19.09
C PRO A 192 -18.12 17.72 18.84
N SER A 193 -18.34 16.79 19.77
CA SER A 193 -19.40 15.77 19.65
C SER A 193 -20.80 16.35 19.75
N GLU A 194 -21.02 17.27 20.69
CA GLU A 194 -22.33 17.91 20.89
C GLU A 194 -22.63 18.88 19.74
N VAL A 195 -21.65 19.71 19.37
CA VAL A 195 -21.78 20.65 18.26
C VAL A 195 -22.04 19.94 16.94
N HIS A 196 -21.33 18.84 16.66
CA HIS A 196 -21.59 18.06 15.44
C HIS A 196 -23.01 17.50 15.42
N ALA A 197 -23.49 16.93 16.52
CA ALA A 197 -24.83 16.37 16.61
C ALA A 197 -25.92 17.43 16.41
N GLU A 198 -25.76 18.62 16.99
CA GLU A 198 -26.70 19.73 16.82
C GLU A 198 -26.71 20.25 15.37
N LEU A 199 -25.53 20.48 14.78
CA LEU A 199 -25.40 20.96 13.41
C LEU A 199 -25.94 19.93 12.40
N ALA A 200 -25.67 18.65 12.62
CA ALA A 200 -26.18 17.56 11.79
C ALA A 200 -27.71 17.46 11.87
N ALA A 201 -28.30 17.53 13.07
CA ALA A 201 -29.75 17.51 13.25
C ALA A 201 -30.43 18.73 12.59
N ALA A 202 -29.82 19.91 12.70
CA ALA A 202 -30.32 21.12 12.07
C ALA A 202 -30.21 21.06 10.53
N LEU A 203 -29.15 20.44 9.99
CA LEU A 203 -29.00 20.19 8.56
C LEU A 203 -30.07 19.23 8.05
N GLN A 204 -30.27 18.10 8.72
CA GLN A 204 -31.29 17.12 8.37
C GLN A 204 -32.69 17.73 8.36
N LYS A 205 -32.99 18.64 9.31
CA LYS A 205 -34.29 19.31 9.41
C LYS A 205 -34.55 20.30 8.27
N ARG A 206 -33.50 20.97 7.75
CA ARG A 206 -33.63 21.98 6.68
C ARG A 206 -33.49 21.39 5.29
N LEU A 207 -32.61 20.41 5.12
CA LEU A 207 -32.26 19.77 3.85
C LEU A 207 -32.20 18.25 4.07
N PRO A 208 -33.36 17.58 4.13
CA PRO A 208 -33.42 16.15 4.42
C PRO A 208 -32.73 15.31 3.34
N ASP A 209 -31.88 14.38 3.76
CA ASP A 209 -31.23 13.33 2.95
C ASP A 209 -30.49 13.83 1.69
N LYS A 210 -30.03 15.08 1.71
CA LYS A 210 -29.34 15.72 0.58
C LYS A 210 -27.83 15.86 0.80
N TYR A 211 -27.41 16.10 2.04
CA TYR A 211 -26.04 16.44 2.38
C TYR A 211 -25.58 15.80 3.69
N ASP A 212 -24.32 15.38 3.73
CA ASP A 212 -23.62 14.93 4.93
C ASP A 212 -22.70 16.04 5.46
N LEU A 213 -22.67 16.20 6.79
CA LEU A 213 -21.82 17.16 7.48
C LEU A 213 -20.61 16.47 8.12
N PHE A 214 -19.42 16.88 7.68
CA PHE A 214 -18.13 16.41 8.17
C PHE A 214 -17.44 17.51 8.98
N LEU A 215 -17.13 17.22 10.23
CA LEU A 215 -16.32 18.06 11.10
C LEU A 215 -14.90 17.48 11.15
N VAL A 216 -13.98 18.14 10.44
CA VAL A 216 -12.61 17.64 10.19
C VAL A 216 -11.55 18.68 10.58
N GLU A 217 -10.33 18.21 10.77
CA GLU A 217 -9.17 19.08 11.03
C GLU A 217 -8.64 19.65 9.70
N GLY A 218 -8.61 20.98 9.58
CA GLY A 218 -8.02 21.69 8.45
C GLY A 218 -6.48 21.62 8.44
N GLN A 219 -5.86 22.08 7.35
CA GLN A 219 -4.39 22.09 7.23
C GLN A 219 -3.69 22.89 8.35
N ASP A 220 -4.37 23.92 8.86
CA ASP A 220 -3.88 24.79 9.93
C ASP A 220 -4.14 24.22 11.34
N LYS A 221 -4.51 22.94 11.46
CA LYS A 221 -4.93 22.26 12.70
C LYS A 221 -6.16 22.86 13.38
N ARG A 222 -6.98 23.60 12.61
CA ARG A 222 -8.21 24.21 13.11
C ARG A 222 -9.43 23.41 12.65
N PRO A 223 -10.50 23.34 13.46
CA PRO A 223 -11.77 22.76 13.06
C PRO A 223 -12.33 23.39 11.79
N VAL A 224 -12.79 22.56 10.86
CA VAL A 224 -13.43 22.97 9.61
C VAL A 224 -14.65 22.10 9.38
N VAL A 225 -15.75 22.73 8.97
CA VAL A 225 -16.98 22.03 8.59
C VAL A 225 -16.99 21.85 7.07
N VAL A 226 -17.12 20.63 6.60
CA VAL A 226 -17.19 20.27 5.18
C VAL A 226 -18.53 19.63 4.93
N ILE A 227 -19.28 20.12 3.94
CA ILE A 227 -20.59 19.60 3.59
C ILE A 227 -20.54 19.06 2.17
N LEU A 228 -20.88 17.79 2.01
CA LEU A 228 -20.83 17.06 0.74
C LEU A 228 -22.20 16.46 0.43
N PRO A 229 -22.56 16.27 -0.85
CA PRO A 229 -23.78 15.55 -1.21
C PRO A 229 -23.71 14.13 -0.67
N GLN A 230 -24.85 13.66 -0.15
CA GLN A 230 -24.96 12.30 0.33
C GLN A 230 -24.84 11.34 -0.85
N ILE A 231 -23.97 10.33 -0.71
CA ILE A 231 -23.71 9.35 -1.78
C ILE A 231 -24.71 8.20 -1.61
N ASP A 232 -25.39 7.82 -2.69
CA ASP A 232 -26.19 6.58 -2.70
C ASP A 232 -25.25 5.37 -2.65
N ILE A 233 -25.24 4.71 -1.49
CA ILE A 233 -24.35 3.59 -1.18
C ILE A 233 -24.79 2.32 -1.94
N ASP A 234 -26.09 2.17 -2.22
CA ASP A 234 -26.65 0.94 -2.76
C ASP A 234 -26.39 0.81 -4.28
N ALA A 235 -26.12 1.94 -4.95
CA ALA A 235 -25.67 2.00 -6.34
C ALA A 235 -24.24 1.48 -6.57
N VAL A 236 -23.42 1.33 -5.51
CA VAL A 236 -21.96 1.09 -5.60
C VAL A 236 -21.58 -0.40 -5.46
N ASN A 237 -22.52 -1.33 -5.69
CA ASN A 237 -22.28 -2.77 -5.50
C ASN A 237 -22.20 -3.55 -6.84
N PRO A 238 -21.14 -3.38 -7.65
CA PRO A 238 -21.04 -4.04 -8.94
C PRO A 238 -20.86 -5.56 -8.76
N MET A 239 -21.60 -6.35 -9.54
CA MET A 239 -21.53 -7.82 -9.57
C MET A 239 -20.08 -8.35 -9.70
N GLN A 240 -19.22 -7.60 -10.41
CA GLN A 240 -17.80 -7.91 -10.58
C GLN A 240 -17.04 -8.00 -9.25
N GLN A 241 -17.34 -7.14 -8.26
CA GLN A 241 -16.68 -7.19 -6.95
C GLN A 241 -17.05 -8.46 -6.19
N LYS A 242 -18.31 -8.91 -6.27
CA LYS A 242 -18.77 -10.15 -5.64
C LYS A 242 -18.11 -11.38 -6.27
N ILE A 243 -17.99 -11.39 -7.60
CA ILE A 243 -17.30 -12.47 -8.33
C ILE A 243 -15.82 -12.52 -7.91
N LEU A 244 -15.14 -11.37 -7.87
CA LEU A 244 -13.74 -11.28 -7.44
C LEU A 244 -13.57 -11.75 -5.99
N ALA A 245 -14.46 -11.32 -5.08
CA ALA A 245 -14.42 -11.77 -3.68
C ALA A 245 -14.61 -13.30 -3.57
N GLY A 246 -15.53 -13.88 -4.35
CA GLY A 246 -15.72 -15.33 -4.41
C GLY A 246 -14.49 -16.08 -4.93
N LEU A 247 -13.85 -15.59 -5.99
CA LEU A 247 -12.63 -16.18 -6.54
C LEU A 247 -11.47 -16.12 -5.53
N LEU A 248 -11.32 -14.99 -4.86
CA LEU A 248 -10.30 -14.77 -3.83
C LEU A 248 -10.54 -15.64 -2.58
N LEU A 249 -11.80 -15.84 -2.18
CA LEU A 249 -12.17 -16.78 -1.11
C LEU A 249 -11.76 -18.21 -1.47
N VAL A 250 -12.11 -18.68 -2.67
CA VAL A 250 -11.75 -20.02 -3.14
C VAL A 250 -10.23 -20.18 -3.24
N GLY A 251 -9.53 -19.17 -3.79
CA GLY A 251 -8.07 -19.17 -3.85
C GLY A 251 -7.41 -19.18 -2.47
N SER A 252 -7.97 -18.45 -1.50
CA SER A 252 -7.47 -18.44 -0.11
C SER A 252 -7.69 -19.79 0.58
N PHE A 253 -8.83 -20.43 0.34
CA PHE A 253 -9.07 -21.78 0.85
C PHE A 253 -8.11 -22.81 0.22
N ALA A 254 -7.90 -22.75 -1.10
CA ALA A 254 -6.96 -23.64 -1.80
C ALA A 254 -5.52 -23.48 -1.30
N THR A 255 -5.08 -22.25 -1.04
CA THR A 255 -3.75 -21.97 -0.48
C THR A 255 -3.62 -22.42 0.98
N CYS A 256 -4.68 -22.35 1.79
CA CYS A 256 -4.70 -22.94 3.14
C CYS A 256 -4.55 -24.48 3.10
N VAL A 257 -5.22 -25.15 2.15
CA VAL A 257 -5.08 -26.60 1.93
C VAL A 257 -3.66 -26.94 1.45
N ALA A 258 -3.11 -26.16 0.51
CA ALA A 258 -1.76 -26.36 0.01
C ALA A 258 -0.71 -26.23 1.14
N LEU A 259 -0.87 -25.24 2.03
CA LEU A 259 -0.01 -25.09 3.20
C LEU A 259 -0.12 -26.29 4.16
N GLY A 260 -1.34 -26.78 4.41
CA GLY A 260 -1.56 -27.98 5.21
C GLY A 260 -0.87 -29.22 4.64
N ASN A 261 -0.94 -29.42 3.32
CA ASN A 261 -0.24 -30.51 2.63
C ASN A 261 1.29 -30.39 2.77
N GLN A 262 1.83 -29.18 2.59
CA GLN A 262 3.27 -28.93 2.72
C GLN A 262 3.80 -29.26 4.12
N LEU A 263 3.03 -28.94 5.16
CA LEU A 263 3.42 -29.21 6.55
C LEU A 263 3.34 -30.69 6.94
N GLN A 264 2.52 -31.48 6.24
CA GLN A 264 2.36 -32.92 6.48
C GLN A 264 3.16 -33.77 5.46
N GLU A 265 3.96 -33.14 4.60
CA GLU A 265 4.70 -33.79 3.49
C GLU A 265 3.80 -34.63 2.55
N ILE A 266 2.56 -34.20 2.35
CA ILE A 266 1.56 -34.88 1.53
C ILE A 266 1.69 -34.50 0.06
N ASP A 267 1.69 -35.50 -0.84
CA ASP A 267 1.72 -35.27 -2.28
C ASP A 267 0.33 -34.91 -2.82
N ILE A 268 0.22 -33.72 -3.44
CA ILE A 268 -1.02 -33.14 -3.99
C ILE A 268 -1.65 -33.95 -5.12
N MET A 269 -0.91 -34.88 -5.74
CA MET A 269 -1.42 -35.73 -6.82
C MET A 269 -2.25 -36.93 -6.33
N GLN A 270 -2.31 -37.19 -5.02
CA GLN A 270 -3.11 -38.26 -4.44
C GLN A 270 -4.36 -37.71 -3.73
N THR A 271 -5.53 -37.85 -4.38
CA THR A 271 -6.82 -37.32 -3.90
C THR A 271 -7.19 -37.77 -2.48
N ASN A 272 -6.77 -38.98 -2.08
CA ASN A 272 -7.11 -39.54 -0.76
C ASN A 272 -6.33 -38.86 0.41
N GLN A 273 -5.24 -38.15 0.12
CA GLN A 273 -4.42 -37.50 1.14
C GLN A 273 -4.83 -36.03 1.38
N ILE A 274 -5.56 -35.40 0.44
CA ILE A 274 -6.12 -34.03 0.61
C ILE A 274 -7.06 -33.96 1.82
N ILE A 275 -7.74 -35.06 2.14
CA ILE A 275 -8.64 -35.16 3.30
C ILE A 275 -7.88 -34.94 4.62
N ASN A 276 -6.60 -35.30 4.68
CA ASN A 276 -5.78 -35.18 5.89
C ASN A 276 -5.30 -33.73 6.15
N ALA A 277 -5.23 -32.90 5.12
CA ALA A 277 -4.90 -31.47 5.24
C ALA A 277 -6.11 -30.57 5.51
N LEU A 278 -7.34 -31.08 5.32
CA LEU A 278 -8.57 -30.32 5.59
C LEU A 278 -8.67 -29.78 7.02
N PRO A 279 -8.36 -30.54 8.09
CA PRO A 279 -8.43 -30.02 9.46
C PRO A 279 -7.58 -28.77 9.68
N PHE A 280 -6.40 -28.71 9.06
CA PHE A 280 -5.53 -27.54 9.13
C PHE A 280 -6.13 -26.33 8.40
N ALA A 281 -6.62 -26.54 7.16
CA ALA A 281 -7.28 -25.49 6.40
C ALA A 281 -8.55 -24.97 7.09
N ILE A 282 -9.33 -25.86 7.70
CA ILE A 282 -10.53 -25.52 8.49
C ILE A 282 -10.14 -24.67 9.71
N GLY A 283 -9.07 -25.02 10.43
CA GLY A 283 -8.63 -24.23 11.57
C GLY A 283 -8.18 -22.82 11.17
N LEU A 284 -7.47 -22.65 10.05
CA LEU A 284 -7.13 -21.32 9.52
C LEU A 284 -8.39 -20.57 9.07
N ALA A 285 -9.31 -21.24 8.38
CA ALA A 285 -10.58 -20.65 7.99
C ALA A 285 -11.40 -20.20 9.20
N LEU A 286 -11.34 -20.91 10.33
CA LEU A 286 -12.01 -20.53 11.57
C LEU A 286 -11.41 -19.24 12.16
N ILE A 287 -10.09 -19.08 12.14
CA ILE A 287 -9.42 -17.84 12.58
C ILE A 287 -9.85 -16.66 11.70
N LEU A 288 -9.84 -16.85 10.38
CA LEU A 288 -10.27 -15.84 9.41
C LEU A 288 -11.76 -15.51 9.53
N ALA A 289 -12.61 -16.52 9.77
CA ALA A 289 -14.03 -16.32 9.99
C ALA A 289 -14.29 -15.55 11.29
N GLY A 290 -13.61 -15.91 12.39
CA GLY A 290 -13.70 -15.20 13.67
C GLY A 290 -13.35 -13.72 13.54
N ARG A 291 -12.30 -13.41 12.77
CA ARG A 291 -11.90 -12.04 12.42
C ARG A 291 -13.03 -11.25 11.75
N GLU A 292 -13.58 -11.80 10.66
CA GLU A 292 -14.61 -11.11 9.87
C GLU A 292 -15.96 -11.01 10.60
N LEU A 293 -16.31 -12.03 11.40
CA LEU A 293 -17.52 -12.02 12.20
C LEU A 293 -17.45 -10.94 13.29
N ALA A 294 -16.31 -10.80 13.97
CA ALA A 294 -16.11 -9.74 14.96
C ALA A 294 -16.21 -8.36 14.33
N GLN A 295 -15.61 -8.17 13.14
CA GLN A 295 -15.73 -6.90 12.41
C GLN A 295 -17.18 -6.56 12.09
N ARG A 296 -17.91 -7.53 11.52
CA ARG A 296 -19.32 -7.37 11.14
C ARG A 296 -20.20 -7.08 12.33
N TRP A 297 -19.97 -7.76 13.45
CA TRP A 297 -20.75 -7.55 14.66
C TRP A 297 -20.58 -6.14 15.25
N ILE A 298 -19.36 -5.60 15.24
CA ILE A 298 -19.14 -4.21 15.68
C ILE A 298 -19.64 -3.22 14.63
N ALA A 299 -19.49 -3.52 13.34
CA ALA A 299 -20.02 -2.69 12.27
C ALA A 299 -21.55 -2.55 12.36
N THR A 300 -22.29 -3.62 12.66
CA THR A 300 -23.76 -3.54 12.86
C THR A 300 -24.12 -2.73 14.10
N LYS A 301 -23.34 -2.80 15.17
CA LYS A 301 -23.54 -1.96 16.37
C LYS A 301 -23.44 -0.45 16.06
N TYR A 302 -22.59 -0.08 15.09
CA TYR A 302 -22.38 1.30 14.66
C TYR A 302 -23.19 1.70 13.42
N ASP A 303 -24.09 0.82 12.93
CA ASP A 303 -24.86 1.03 11.69
C ASP A 303 -23.96 1.34 10.47
N LEU A 304 -22.81 0.66 10.42
CA LEU A 304 -21.82 0.82 9.37
C LEU A 304 -22.04 -0.22 8.26
N LYS A 305 -22.28 0.25 7.03
CA LYS A 305 -22.35 -0.62 5.85
C LYS A 305 -20.92 -0.98 5.42
N ILE A 306 -20.63 -2.28 5.39
CA ILE A 306 -19.32 -2.82 4.98
C ILE A 306 -19.45 -3.73 3.76
N SER A 307 -18.41 -3.75 2.93
CA SER A 307 -18.35 -4.59 1.73
C SER A 307 -18.22 -6.07 2.07
N VAL A 308 -18.37 -6.92 1.05
CA VAL A 308 -17.91 -8.31 1.13
C VAL A 308 -16.39 -8.32 1.34
N PRO A 309 -15.84 -9.22 2.17
CA PRO A 309 -14.42 -9.32 2.44
C PRO A 309 -13.68 -9.91 1.24
N PHE A 310 -12.54 -9.30 0.92
CA PHE A 310 -11.59 -9.83 -0.04
C PHE A 310 -10.46 -10.54 0.72
N PHE A 311 -10.41 -11.87 0.64
CA PHE A 311 -9.36 -12.67 1.25
C PHE A 311 -8.15 -12.77 0.32
N LEU A 312 -6.97 -12.33 0.76
CA LEU A 312 -5.78 -12.36 -0.08
C LEU A 312 -5.01 -13.68 0.11
N PRO A 313 -4.97 -14.56 -0.91
CA PRO A 313 -4.32 -15.86 -0.80
C PRO A 313 -2.80 -15.72 -0.65
N SER A 314 -2.19 -16.63 0.12
CA SER A 314 -0.75 -16.67 0.37
C SER A 314 -0.24 -18.10 0.40
N LEU A 315 0.80 -18.41 -0.39
CA LEU A 315 1.42 -19.73 -0.30
C LEU A 315 2.19 -19.94 1.02
N GLN A 316 2.66 -18.87 1.66
CA GLN A 316 3.48 -18.96 2.88
C GLN A 316 2.64 -18.98 4.17
N LEU A 317 1.51 -18.26 4.19
CA LEU A 317 0.65 -18.13 5.37
C LEU A 317 -0.74 -18.76 5.18
N GLY A 318 -1.06 -19.28 3.99
CA GLY A 318 -2.41 -19.65 3.58
C GLY A 318 -3.20 -18.42 3.14
N CYS A 319 -3.34 -17.43 4.00
CA CYS A 319 -4.03 -16.17 3.68
C CYS A 319 -3.44 -15.02 4.47
N PHE A 320 -3.46 -13.81 3.92
CA PHE A 320 -3.07 -12.61 4.65
C PHE A 320 -4.18 -11.99 5.53
N GLY A 321 -5.39 -12.52 5.44
CA GLY A 321 -6.58 -11.96 6.08
C GLY A 321 -7.64 -11.53 5.07
N GLY A 322 -8.81 -11.17 5.61
CA GLY A 322 -9.89 -10.53 4.87
C GLY A 322 -9.83 -9.01 4.98
N PHE A 323 -10.09 -8.35 3.86
CA PHE A 323 -10.19 -6.89 3.78
C PHE A 323 -11.60 -6.47 3.39
N SER A 324 -12.25 -5.76 4.30
CA SER A 324 -13.58 -5.18 4.09
C SER A 324 -13.47 -3.64 4.00
N ARG A 325 -14.08 -3.07 2.96
CA ARG A 325 -14.16 -1.63 2.75
C ARG A 325 -15.39 -1.05 3.43
N PHE A 326 -15.27 0.12 4.03
CA PHE A 326 -16.41 0.85 4.57
C PHE A 326 -17.14 1.57 3.44
N LEU A 327 -18.42 1.29 3.30
CA LEU A 327 -19.26 1.83 2.24
C LEU A 327 -19.98 3.11 2.69
N SER A 328 -20.37 3.19 3.96
CA SER A 328 -20.90 4.41 4.59
C SER A 328 -19.81 5.20 5.34
N PRO A 329 -19.97 6.51 5.52
CA PRO A 329 -19.09 7.30 6.38
C PRO A 329 -19.23 6.87 7.85
N LEU A 330 -18.11 6.86 8.56
CA LEU A 330 -18.06 6.59 10.00
C LEU A 330 -18.51 7.82 10.80
N ARG A 331 -19.20 7.59 11.91
CA ARG A 331 -19.72 8.68 12.77
C ARG A 331 -18.61 9.47 13.46
N ASN A 332 -17.66 8.78 14.08
CA ASN A 332 -16.58 9.40 14.85
C ASN A 332 -15.35 8.49 14.95
N ARG A 333 -14.29 9.01 15.58
CA ARG A 333 -13.03 8.29 15.82
C ARG A 333 -13.20 7.07 16.72
N GLN A 334 -14.14 7.09 17.65
CA GLN A 334 -14.44 5.94 18.53
C GLN A 334 -15.01 4.75 17.73
N ALA A 335 -15.93 5.01 16.80
CA ALA A 335 -16.48 3.98 15.92
C ALA A 335 -15.39 3.37 15.02
N LEU A 336 -14.48 4.21 14.49
CA LEU A 336 -13.33 3.73 13.71
C LEU A 336 -12.44 2.80 14.56
N PHE A 337 -12.13 3.19 15.79
CA PHE A 337 -11.31 2.39 16.70
C PHE A 337 -11.95 1.04 16.99
N ASP A 338 -13.21 1.03 17.42
CA ASP A 338 -13.89 -0.20 17.85
C ASP A 338 -14.04 -1.21 16.69
N VAL A 339 -14.36 -0.72 15.49
CA VAL A 339 -14.46 -1.57 14.28
C VAL A 339 -13.07 -2.06 13.83
N ALA A 340 -12.02 -1.27 14.02
CA ALA A 340 -10.65 -1.63 13.64
C ALA A 340 -10.01 -2.64 14.59
N ILE A 341 -10.27 -2.55 15.91
CA ILE A 341 -9.61 -3.41 16.90
C ILE A 341 -10.26 -4.79 17.05
N ALA A 342 -11.58 -4.87 16.86
CA ALA A 342 -12.35 -6.10 17.07
C ALA A 342 -11.86 -7.31 16.25
N PRO A 343 -11.53 -7.17 14.95
CA PRO A 343 -10.97 -8.26 14.15
C PRO A 343 -9.66 -8.80 14.74
N SER A 344 -8.77 -7.90 15.16
CA SER A 344 -7.46 -8.26 15.68
C SER A 344 -7.55 -8.93 17.06
N ILE A 345 -8.45 -8.46 17.94
CA ILE A 345 -8.70 -9.11 19.24
C ILE A 345 -9.29 -10.51 19.03
N ALA A 346 -10.34 -10.64 18.21
CA ALA A 346 -11.01 -11.91 18.02
C ALA A 346 -10.08 -12.98 17.43
N SER A 347 -9.38 -12.63 16.33
CA SER A 347 -8.42 -13.54 15.71
C SER A 347 -7.17 -13.76 16.57
N GLY A 348 -6.65 -12.72 17.22
CA GLY A 348 -5.49 -12.80 18.10
C GLY A 348 -5.72 -13.70 19.30
N VAL A 349 -6.84 -13.55 20.01
CA VAL A 349 -7.21 -14.41 21.15
C VAL A 349 -7.43 -15.84 20.69
N LEU A 350 -8.19 -16.06 19.62
CA LEU A 350 -8.42 -17.42 19.10
C LEU A 350 -7.11 -18.10 18.69
N SER A 351 -6.22 -17.37 18.01
CA SER A 351 -4.90 -17.87 17.61
C SER A 351 -3.99 -18.14 18.80
N LEU A 352 -4.04 -17.30 19.83
CA LEU A 352 -3.29 -17.49 21.07
C LEU A 352 -3.77 -18.73 21.83
N LEU A 353 -5.09 -18.95 21.91
CA LEU A 353 -5.66 -20.15 22.53
C LEU A 353 -5.24 -21.42 21.79
N MET A 354 -5.25 -21.40 20.46
CA MET A 354 -4.77 -22.51 19.63
C MET A 354 -3.26 -22.74 19.82
N PHE A 355 -2.46 -21.67 19.85
CA PHE A 355 -1.02 -21.75 20.05
C PHE A 355 -0.67 -22.35 21.41
N VAL A 356 -1.21 -21.78 22.51
CA VAL A 356 -0.97 -22.25 23.88
C VAL A 356 -1.55 -23.64 24.10
N GLY A 357 -2.77 -23.91 23.64
CA GLY A 357 -3.38 -25.24 23.71
C GLY A 357 -2.54 -26.28 22.97
N GLY A 358 -2.00 -25.93 21.80
CA GLY A 358 -1.09 -26.80 21.05
C GLY A 358 0.22 -27.05 21.80
N LEU A 359 0.79 -26.04 22.46
CA LEU A 359 2.01 -26.20 23.25
C LEU A 359 1.80 -27.13 24.44
N LEU A 360 0.66 -27.00 25.13
CA LEU A 360 0.30 -27.89 26.24
C LEU A 360 0.11 -29.34 25.79
N LEU A 361 -0.55 -29.57 24.64
CA LEU A 361 -0.68 -30.90 24.06
C LEU A 361 0.68 -31.49 23.64
N SER A 362 1.55 -30.65 23.09
CA SER A 362 2.91 -31.04 22.69
C SER A 362 3.75 -31.47 23.91
N SER A 363 3.66 -30.71 25.02
CA SER A 363 4.33 -31.05 26.27
C SER A 363 3.84 -32.39 26.88
N ASN A 364 2.62 -32.80 26.58
CA ASN A 364 2.04 -34.09 27.00
C ASN A 364 2.38 -35.25 26.04
N GLY A 365 3.29 -35.03 25.08
CA GLY A 365 3.73 -36.07 24.13
C GLY A 365 2.79 -36.31 22.95
N MET A 366 1.80 -35.45 22.71
CA MET A 366 0.89 -35.54 21.56
C MET A 366 1.40 -34.77 20.33
N GLY A 367 2.69 -34.46 20.27
CA GLY A 367 3.31 -33.82 19.12
C GLY A 367 3.59 -34.82 18.00
N ASN A 368 3.27 -34.46 16.75
CA ASN A 368 3.50 -35.32 15.58
C ASN A 368 4.21 -34.60 14.41
N VAL A 369 4.48 -33.30 14.53
CA VAL A 369 5.24 -32.52 13.55
C VAL A 369 6.58 -32.13 14.17
N GLU A 370 7.68 -32.65 13.63
CA GLU A 370 9.01 -32.26 14.09
C GLU A 370 9.43 -30.93 13.48
N VAL A 371 9.76 -29.96 14.35
CA VAL A 371 10.08 -28.59 13.94
C VAL A 371 11.41 -28.17 14.57
N PRO A 372 12.30 -27.49 13.83
CA PRO A 372 13.50 -26.89 14.40
C PRO A 372 13.16 -25.91 15.53
N THR A 373 13.82 -26.05 16.69
CA THR A 373 13.56 -25.19 17.86
C THR A 373 13.93 -23.73 17.62
N GLN A 374 14.77 -23.45 16.62
CA GLN A 374 15.13 -22.09 16.20
C GLN A 374 13.92 -21.29 15.68
N ILE A 375 12.83 -21.95 15.26
CA ILE A 375 11.61 -21.25 14.82
C ILE A 375 11.00 -20.43 15.96
N PHE A 376 11.15 -20.86 17.22
CA PHE A 376 10.73 -20.08 18.39
C PHE A 376 11.54 -18.80 18.59
N GLN A 377 12.72 -18.67 17.97
CA GLN A 377 13.50 -17.43 17.98
C GLN A 377 12.97 -16.40 16.97
N SER A 378 12.10 -16.80 16.03
CA SER A 378 11.51 -15.87 15.04
C SER A 378 10.52 -14.87 15.65
N SER A 379 10.10 -15.11 16.90
CA SER A 379 9.13 -14.29 17.62
C SER A 379 9.38 -14.27 19.11
N LEU A 380 9.39 -13.07 19.68
CA LEU A 380 9.52 -12.89 21.11
C LEU A 380 8.37 -13.59 21.86
N LEU A 381 7.13 -13.42 21.41
CA LEU A 381 5.95 -14.01 22.04
C LEU A 381 5.98 -15.53 21.95
N ALA A 382 6.26 -16.10 20.76
CA ALA A 382 6.34 -17.55 20.59
C ALA A 382 7.45 -18.15 21.44
N GLY A 383 8.63 -17.52 21.47
CA GLY A 383 9.78 -18.01 22.25
C GLY A 383 9.54 -17.99 23.76
N ILE A 384 8.94 -16.93 24.29
CA ILE A 384 8.62 -16.83 25.73
C ILE A 384 7.59 -17.90 26.12
N LEU A 385 6.47 -17.98 25.38
CA LEU A 385 5.43 -18.97 25.67
C LEU A 385 5.93 -20.40 25.49
N GLY A 386 6.68 -20.65 24.41
CA GLY A 386 7.31 -21.94 24.16
C GLY A 386 8.23 -22.35 25.32
N LYS A 387 9.07 -21.43 25.83
CA LYS A 387 9.95 -21.75 26.97
C LYS A 387 9.16 -22.03 28.25
N LEU A 388 8.10 -21.27 28.51
CA LEU A 388 7.24 -21.46 29.68
C LEU A 388 6.52 -22.82 29.66
N THR A 389 6.16 -23.33 28.48
CA THR A 389 5.40 -24.59 28.35
C THR A 389 6.27 -25.81 28.11
N LEU A 390 7.25 -25.74 27.21
CA LEU A 390 8.08 -26.87 26.76
C LEU A 390 9.38 -27.00 27.56
N GLY A 391 9.78 -25.96 28.30
CA GLY A 391 10.91 -26.01 29.22
C GLY A 391 12.24 -26.42 28.57
N GLU A 392 12.77 -27.56 28.99
CA GLU A 392 14.06 -28.10 28.52
C GLU A 392 13.97 -28.75 27.14
N ALA A 393 12.78 -29.10 26.66
CA ALA A 393 12.62 -29.68 25.32
C ALA A 393 13.07 -28.71 24.20
N LEU A 394 13.12 -27.41 24.47
CA LEU A 394 13.64 -26.40 23.53
C LEU A 394 15.17 -26.34 23.47
N HIS A 395 15.89 -27.07 24.33
CA HIS A 395 17.35 -27.23 24.17
C HIS A 395 17.70 -28.19 23.04
N ALA A 396 16.79 -29.07 22.62
CA ALA A 396 17.01 -29.95 21.48
C ALA A 396 17.03 -29.17 20.16
N GLN A 397 17.64 -29.75 19.12
CA GLN A 397 17.60 -29.14 17.78
C GLN A 397 16.19 -29.22 17.16
N PHE A 398 15.45 -30.29 17.48
CA PHE A 398 14.10 -30.54 16.98
C PHE A 398 13.17 -30.81 18.16
N VAL A 399 11.93 -30.34 18.04
CA VAL A 399 10.87 -30.62 19.00
C VAL A 399 9.62 -31.07 18.25
N ALA A 400 8.99 -32.13 18.74
CA ALA A 400 7.71 -32.61 18.21
C ALA A 400 6.58 -31.71 18.72
N LEU A 401 5.91 -31.03 17.81
CA LEU A 401 4.81 -30.11 18.09
C LEU A 401 3.50 -30.66 17.57
N HIS A 402 2.42 -30.29 18.26
CA HIS A 402 1.06 -30.50 17.78
C HIS A 402 0.75 -29.47 16.66
N PRO A 403 0.03 -29.83 15.57
CA PRO A 403 -0.20 -28.94 14.42
C PRO A 403 -0.93 -27.64 14.79
N LEU A 404 -1.68 -27.67 15.89
CA LEU A 404 -2.35 -26.52 16.48
C LEU A 404 -1.38 -25.39 16.88
N VAL A 405 -0.12 -25.72 17.23
CA VAL A 405 0.94 -24.73 17.49
C VAL A 405 1.24 -23.95 16.21
N VAL A 406 1.45 -24.64 15.09
CA VAL A 406 1.74 -24.00 13.80
C VAL A 406 0.54 -23.15 13.35
N LEU A 407 -0.67 -23.67 13.53
CA LEU A 407 -1.90 -22.98 13.17
C LEU A 407 -2.12 -21.71 13.99
N GLY A 408 -1.95 -21.78 15.32
CA GLY A 408 -2.03 -20.64 16.21
C GLY A 408 -0.92 -19.61 15.92
N TRP A 409 0.29 -20.07 15.62
CA TRP A 409 1.41 -19.21 15.22
C TRP A 409 1.09 -18.43 13.95
N ILE A 410 0.62 -19.10 12.89
CA ILE A 410 0.22 -18.44 11.64
C ILE A 410 -0.90 -17.41 11.90
N GLY A 411 -1.91 -17.76 12.71
CA GLY A 411 -2.97 -16.85 13.08
C GLY A 411 -2.49 -15.61 13.83
N LEU A 412 -1.52 -15.77 14.74
CA LEU A 412 -0.87 -14.66 15.44
C LEU A 412 -0.10 -13.77 14.45
N VAL A 413 0.62 -14.36 13.50
CA VAL A 413 1.35 -13.62 12.44
C VAL A 413 0.38 -12.84 11.56
N ILE A 414 -0.71 -13.46 11.09
CA ILE A 414 -1.76 -12.78 10.30
C ILE A 414 -2.33 -11.60 11.08
N THR A 415 -2.62 -11.79 12.37
CA THR A 415 -3.13 -10.73 13.25
C THR A 415 -2.12 -9.59 13.36
N ALA A 416 -0.84 -9.91 13.61
CA ALA A 416 0.20 -8.91 13.74
C ALA A 416 0.46 -8.15 12.43
N LEU A 417 0.44 -8.83 11.28
CA LEU A 417 0.61 -8.17 9.98
C LEU A 417 -0.52 -7.17 9.70
N ASN A 418 -1.75 -7.48 10.10
CA ASN A 418 -2.89 -6.56 9.98
C ASN A 418 -2.89 -5.46 11.05
N LEU A 419 -2.20 -5.64 12.17
CA LEU A 419 -1.98 -4.60 13.19
C LEU A 419 -0.83 -3.64 12.85
N MET A 420 -0.15 -3.82 11.71
CA MET A 420 0.87 -2.84 11.27
C MET A 420 0.26 -1.47 11.00
N PRO A 421 0.93 -0.38 11.43
CA PRO A 421 0.38 0.97 11.33
C PRO A 421 0.52 1.54 9.92
N ALA A 422 -0.24 0.97 8.98
CA ALA A 422 -0.19 1.36 7.56
C ALA A 422 -1.58 1.37 6.91
N GLY A 423 -1.95 2.54 6.35
CA GLY A 423 -3.11 2.72 5.48
C GLY A 423 -4.41 2.17 6.06
N GLN A 424 -5.11 1.31 5.30
CA GLN A 424 -6.40 0.71 5.67
C GLN A 424 -6.28 -0.58 6.50
N LEU A 425 -5.08 -0.97 6.92
CA LEU A 425 -4.91 -2.07 7.87
C LEU A 425 -5.57 -1.73 9.21
N ASP A 426 -5.86 -2.74 10.04
CA ASP A 426 -6.40 -2.52 11.38
C ASP A 426 -5.51 -1.58 12.19
N GLY A 427 -4.19 -1.79 12.15
CA GLY A 427 -3.21 -0.94 12.80
C GLY A 427 -3.19 0.50 12.27
N GLY A 428 -3.35 0.67 10.95
CA GLY A 428 -3.43 1.99 10.32
C GLY A 428 -4.69 2.75 10.77
N ARG A 429 -5.83 2.06 10.80
CA ARG A 429 -7.11 2.58 11.31
C ARG A 429 -7.06 2.90 12.80
N LEU A 430 -6.38 2.06 13.60
CA LEU A 430 -6.12 2.32 15.03
C LEU A 430 -5.29 3.59 15.23
N VAL A 431 -4.16 3.72 14.54
CA VAL A 431 -3.32 4.92 14.62
C VAL A 431 -4.07 6.16 14.14
N GLN A 432 -4.89 6.03 13.09
CA GLN A 432 -5.74 7.12 12.61
C GLN A 432 -6.79 7.52 13.65
N ALA A 433 -7.40 6.54 14.32
CA ALA A 433 -8.36 6.80 15.38
C ALA A 433 -7.71 7.46 16.60
N ILE A 434 -6.51 7.04 17.04
CA ILE A 434 -5.86 7.57 18.27
C ILE A 434 -5.12 8.89 18.03
N TYR A 435 -4.37 8.99 16.93
CA TYR A 435 -3.43 10.11 16.70
C TYR A 435 -3.82 11.00 15.50
N GLY A 436 -4.95 10.72 14.85
CA GLY A 436 -5.44 11.47 13.72
C GLY A 436 -4.78 11.10 12.38
N ARG A 437 -5.30 11.70 11.31
CA ARG A 437 -4.95 11.35 9.91
C ARG A 437 -3.49 11.60 9.57
N ARG A 438 -2.93 12.72 10.04
CA ARG A 438 -1.55 13.12 9.72
C ARG A 438 -0.55 12.10 10.26
N THR A 439 -0.72 11.69 11.52
CA THR A 439 0.15 10.72 12.18
C THR A 439 0.04 9.35 11.54
N ALA A 440 -1.18 8.91 11.19
CA ALA A 440 -1.40 7.65 10.47
C ALA A 440 -0.74 7.64 9.08
N GLY A 441 -0.79 8.75 8.35
CA GLY A 441 -0.09 8.90 7.07
C GLY A 441 1.43 8.76 7.23
N ILE A 442 2.00 9.42 8.25
CA ILE A 442 3.43 9.32 8.57
C ILE A 442 3.80 7.88 8.96
N ALA A 443 3.01 7.24 9.83
CA ALA A 443 3.22 5.85 10.26
C ALA A 443 3.17 4.87 9.08
N THR A 444 2.29 5.12 8.11
CA THR A 444 2.20 4.32 6.87
C THR A 444 3.49 4.39 6.06
N VAL A 445 4.04 5.60 5.90
CA VAL A 445 5.31 5.79 5.19
C VAL A 445 6.45 5.08 5.92
N PHE A 446 6.55 5.22 7.25
CA PHE A 446 7.56 4.50 8.03
C PHE A 446 7.44 2.99 7.92
N THR A 447 6.22 2.45 7.98
CA THR A 447 5.98 1.00 7.83
C THR A 447 6.39 0.51 6.45
N LEU A 448 6.10 1.26 5.38
CA LEU A 448 6.52 0.92 4.03
C LEU A 448 8.05 0.96 3.86
N ILE A 449 8.73 1.95 4.43
CA ILE A 449 10.20 2.02 4.45
C ILE A 449 10.77 0.81 5.21
N PHE A 450 10.21 0.50 6.38
CA PHE A 450 10.60 -0.65 7.17
C PHE A 450 10.45 -1.96 6.38
N LEU A 451 9.31 -2.17 5.71
CA LEU A 451 9.09 -3.36 4.88
C LEU A 451 10.03 -3.40 3.66
N ALA A 452 10.35 -2.25 3.06
CA ALA A 452 11.33 -2.17 1.98
C ALA A 452 12.74 -2.56 2.45
N VAL A 453 13.12 -2.26 3.69
CA VAL A 453 14.38 -2.73 4.28
C VAL A 453 14.28 -4.21 4.67
N ALA A 454 13.16 -4.63 5.27
CA ALA A 454 12.95 -6.02 5.67
C ALA A 454 12.92 -7.00 4.48
N THR A 455 12.62 -6.51 3.28
CA THR A 455 12.67 -7.25 2.02
C THR A 455 14.05 -7.87 1.72
N PHE A 456 15.15 -7.27 2.23
CA PHE A 456 16.48 -7.86 2.10
C PHE A 456 16.69 -9.11 2.95
N VAL A 457 15.89 -9.28 4.01
CA VAL A 457 15.97 -10.40 4.95
C VAL A 457 14.91 -11.45 4.65
N ASN A 458 13.67 -11.01 4.38
CA ASN A 458 12.53 -11.90 4.17
C ASN A 458 11.70 -11.47 2.95
N PRO A 459 11.58 -12.32 1.91
CA PRO A 459 10.74 -12.05 0.74
C PRO A 459 9.26 -11.79 1.06
N LEU A 460 8.74 -12.30 2.18
CA LEU A 460 7.37 -12.03 2.64
C LEU A 460 7.13 -10.53 2.83
N ALA A 461 8.13 -9.80 3.32
CA ALA A 461 8.04 -8.36 3.55
C ALA A 461 7.84 -7.59 2.23
N LEU A 462 8.40 -8.08 1.13
CA LEU A 462 8.20 -7.49 -0.19
C LEU A 462 6.77 -7.68 -0.68
N TYR A 463 6.26 -8.91 -0.61
CA TYR A 463 4.91 -9.23 -1.06
C TYR A 463 3.88 -8.41 -0.26
N TRP A 464 4.04 -8.40 1.06
CA TRP A 464 3.16 -7.66 1.95
C TRP A 464 3.28 -6.14 1.78
N GLY A 465 4.51 -5.61 1.69
CA GLY A 465 4.76 -4.19 1.42
C GLY A 465 4.19 -3.75 0.07
N GLY A 466 4.27 -4.61 -0.95
CA GLY A 466 3.66 -4.38 -2.27
C GLY A 466 2.14 -4.31 -2.22
N ILE A 467 1.50 -5.22 -1.49
CA ILE A 467 0.04 -5.17 -1.25
C ILE A 467 -0.34 -3.86 -0.58
N ILE A 468 0.35 -3.49 0.51
CA ILE A 468 0.05 -2.24 1.21
C ILE A 468 0.21 -1.06 0.26
N LEU A 469 1.33 -0.98 -0.45
CA LEU A 469 1.65 0.15 -1.32
C LEU A 469 0.61 0.36 -2.44
N ILE A 470 0.08 -0.72 -3.02
CA ILE A 470 -0.81 -0.69 -4.19
C ILE A 470 -2.28 -0.67 -3.78
N LEU A 471 -2.69 -1.48 -2.81
CA LEU A 471 -4.09 -1.75 -2.51
C LEU A 471 -4.60 -1.03 -1.25
N LEU A 472 -3.73 -0.83 -0.24
CA LEU A 472 -4.17 -0.46 1.11
C LEU A 472 -3.52 0.82 1.63
N ARG A 473 -2.70 1.52 0.85
CA ARG A 473 -1.88 2.67 1.31
C ARG A 473 -2.72 3.85 1.80
N ASP A 474 -3.88 4.05 1.18
CA ASP A 474 -4.70 5.22 1.47
C ASP A 474 -5.28 5.13 2.88
N LEU A 475 -5.45 6.28 3.53
CA LEU A 475 -6.10 6.35 4.84
C LEU A 475 -7.61 6.13 4.70
N GLU A 476 -8.26 5.79 5.81
CA GLU A 476 -9.72 5.64 5.82
C GLU A 476 -10.39 6.99 5.47
N ARG A 477 -11.58 6.94 4.85
CA ARG A 477 -12.31 8.14 4.43
C ARG A 477 -12.57 9.08 5.62
N PRO A 478 -12.74 10.39 5.38
CA PRO A 478 -13.09 11.32 6.46
C PRO A 478 -14.34 10.87 7.21
N MET A 479 -14.29 10.94 8.53
CA MET A 479 -15.42 10.62 9.41
C MET A 479 -16.31 11.85 9.58
N LEU A 480 -17.58 11.66 9.92
CA LEU A 480 -18.52 12.76 10.17
C LEU A 480 -18.01 13.66 11.30
N ASN A 481 -17.37 13.11 12.32
CA ASN A 481 -16.66 13.85 13.36
C ASN A 481 -15.25 13.28 13.61
N GLU A 482 -14.23 13.93 13.06
CA GLU A 482 -12.82 13.56 13.28
C GLU A 482 -12.13 14.34 14.41
N ILE A 483 -12.81 15.33 15.00
CA ILE A 483 -12.18 16.21 16.01
C ILE A 483 -12.33 15.62 17.40
N SER A 484 -13.45 14.94 17.67
CA SER A 484 -13.68 14.24 18.94
C SER A 484 -12.52 13.31 19.33
N GLU A 485 -12.09 13.40 20.59
CA GLU A 485 -11.03 12.55 21.14
C GLU A 485 -11.56 11.15 21.53
N LEU A 486 -10.63 10.22 21.73
CA LEU A 486 -10.92 8.88 22.24
C LEU A 486 -10.98 8.88 23.76
N ASP A 487 -11.70 7.91 24.31
CA ASP A 487 -11.68 7.64 25.74
C ASP A 487 -10.37 6.93 26.13
N SER A 488 -9.86 7.21 27.34
CA SER A 488 -8.55 6.70 27.81
C SER A 488 -8.41 5.16 27.75
N ASP A 489 -9.50 4.41 27.89
CA ASP A 489 -9.47 2.94 27.84
C ASP A 489 -9.16 2.42 26.43
N ARG A 490 -9.67 3.12 25.39
CA ARG A 490 -9.40 2.77 24.00
C ARG A 490 -7.95 3.05 23.63
N ASP A 491 -7.38 4.14 24.14
CA ASP A 491 -5.97 4.42 23.93
C ASP A 491 -5.07 3.32 24.51
N ALA A 492 -5.38 2.85 25.72
CA ALA A 492 -4.66 1.74 26.34
C ALA A 492 -4.76 0.45 25.52
N LEU A 493 -5.97 0.11 25.02
CA LEU A 493 -6.17 -1.05 24.15
C LEU A 493 -5.43 -0.92 22.82
N GLY A 494 -5.38 0.29 22.24
CA GLY A 494 -4.64 0.57 21.01
C GLY A 494 -3.14 0.37 21.19
N ILE A 495 -2.58 0.88 22.29
CA ILE A 495 -1.16 0.69 22.65
C ILE A 495 -0.88 -0.80 22.88
N PHE A 496 -1.76 -1.51 23.58
CA PHE A 496 -1.64 -2.95 23.79
C PHE A 496 -1.65 -3.73 22.46
N ALA A 497 -2.51 -3.38 21.51
CA ALA A 497 -2.56 -4.01 20.19
C ALA A 497 -1.25 -3.78 19.39
N LEU A 498 -0.70 -2.57 19.42
CA LEU A 498 0.60 -2.28 18.80
C LEU A 498 1.74 -3.04 19.50
N PHE A 499 1.69 -3.17 20.82
CA PHE A 499 2.65 -3.98 21.57
C PHE A 499 2.55 -5.46 21.19
N TRP A 500 1.33 -6.01 21.10
CA TRP A 500 1.09 -7.39 20.66
C TRP A 500 1.72 -7.62 19.28
N MET A 501 1.48 -6.72 18.32
CA MET A 501 2.08 -6.79 17.00
C MET A 501 3.61 -6.89 17.08
N ILE A 502 4.25 -5.98 17.82
CA ILE A 502 5.71 -5.97 17.97
C ILE A 502 6.17 -7.28 18.61
N ALA A 503 5.53 -7.73 19.68
CA ALA A 503 5.89 -8.97 20.37
C ALA A 503 5.79 -10.21 19.46
N THR A 504 4.85 -10.22 18.52
CA THR A 504 4.70 -11.32 17.55
C THR A 504 5.74 -11.25 16.43
N ILE A 505 5.97 -10.08 15.82
CA ILE A 505 6.83 -9.94 14.63
C ILE A 505 8.32 -9.83 15.00
N MET A 506 8.64 -9.31 16.18
CA MET A 506 10.02 -9.05 16.58
C MET A 506 10.77 -10.36 16.86
N PRO A 507 11.85 -10.66 16.12
CA PRO A 507 12.66 -11.84 16.38
C PRO A 507 13.43 -11.68 17.69
N MET A 508 13.61 -12.79 18.38
CA MET A 508 14.42 -12.86 19.58
C MET A 508 15.90 -12.75 19.22
N THR A 509 16.65 -11.90 19.93
CA THR A 509 18.09 -11.84 19.72
C THR A 509 18.77 -13.12 20.19
N LYS A 510 19.87 -13.52 19.55
CA LYS A 510 20.63 -14.73 19.92
C LYS A 510 21.04 -14.74 21.39
N ILE A 511 21.34 -13.57 21.98
CA ILE A 511 21.70 -13.42 23.39
C ILE A 511 20.53 -13.79 24.30
N VAL A 512 19.33 -13.28 23.99
CA VAL A 512 18.12 -13.58 24.77
C VAL A 512 17.73 -15.06 24.58
N ALA A 513 17.80 -15.57 23.35
CA ALA A 513 17.54 -16.98 23.06
C ALA A 513 18.49 -17.92 23.80
N ALA A 514 19.79 -17.60 23.86
CA ALA A 514 20.77 -18.38 24.60
C ALA A 514 20.51 -18.34 26.12
N ARG A 515 20.16 -17.18 26.68
CA ARG A 515 19.77 -17.06 28.11
C ARG A 515 18.51 -17.85 28.45
N LEU A 516 17.59 -17.96 27.49
CA LEU A 516 16.38 -18.76 27.63
C LEU A 516 16.60 -20.23 27.25
N GLY A 517 17.78 -20.63 26.78
CA GLY A 517 18.07 -22.00 26.36
C GLY A 517 17.14 -22.47 25.25
N ILE A 518 17.04 -21.70 24.16
CA ILE A 518 16.25 -22.05 22.98
C ILE A 518 17.19 -22.33 21.81
N GLY A 519 17.24 -23.57 21.31
CA GLY A 519 17.98 -23.94 20.09
C GLY A 519 19.50 -23.80 20.18
N VAL A 520 20.08 -24.19 21.33
CA VAL A 520 21.54 -24.22 21.59
C VAL A 520 22.15 -25.52 21.11
#